data_AF-A0A1G2ZIY0-F1
#
_entry.id   AF-A0A1G2ZIY0-F1
#
_cell.length_a   1.000
_cell.length_b   1.000
_cell.length_c   1.000
_cell.angle_alpha   90.00
_cell.angle_beta   90.00
_cell.angle_gamma   90.00
#
_symmetry.space_group_name_H-M   'P 1'
#
loop_
_entity.id
_entity.type
_entity.pdbx_description
1 polymer ?
#
loop_
_entity_poly.entity_id
_entity_poly.type
_entity_poly.pdbx_seq_one_letter_code
_entity_poly.pdbx_strand_id
1 'polypeptide(L)'
;MIEEGLPGPESSISPNEPMAASGVSALRVRKTKEQKRAEAEERNRLHRETNQFRERLSQLESEVNGAEKTLQTLTEALANPELYQDKARFFETMESHARTKKKIEELTAEWERLSGTIEEAAKAKPCQ
;
A
#
# COMPACT_ATOMS: atom_id res chain seq x y z
N MET A 1 -6.53 42.36 -67.08
CA MET A 1 -5.41 43.27 -66.79
C MET A 1 -4.93 42.90 -65.39
N ILE A 2 -3.75 42.25 -65.29
CA ILE A 2 -2.73 42.22 -64.20
C ILE A 2 -3.28 42.09 -62.75
N GLU A 3 -2.99 41.06 -61.95
CA GLU A 3 -1.70 40.68 -61.34
C GLU A 3 -1.83 39.30 -60.67
N GLU A 4 -0.70 38.59 -60.52
CA GLU A 4 -0.25 37.98 -59.26
C GLU A 4 1.04 37.17 -59.51
N GLY A 5 2.08 37.48 -58.73
CA GLY A 5 3.00 36.44 -58.20
C GLY A 5 4.35 36.26 -58.89
N LEU A 6 5.39 36.84 -58.27
CA LEU A 6 6.82 36.60 -58.49
C LEU A 6 7.28 35.13 -58.26
N PRO A 7 8.46 34.75 -58.78
CA PRO A 7 8.88 33.36 -58.97
C PRO A 7 9.74 32.81 -57.83
N GLY A 8 9.62 31.49 -57.59
CA GLY A 8 10.59 30.72 -56.82
C GLY A 8 11.25 29.66 -57.71
N PRO A 9 12.55 29.77 -58.04
CA PRO A 9 13.22 28.82 -58.90
C PRO A 9 13.59 27.52 -58.16
N GLU A 10 13.19 26.42 -58.80
CA GLU A 10 14.04 25.25 -59.06
C GLU A 10 14.66 24.55 -57.84
N SER A 11 13.94 23.53 -57.39
CA SER A 11 14.47 22.43 -56.59
C SER A 11 15.60 21.72 -57.36
N SER A 12 16.84 22.02 -56.97
CA SER A 12 18.04 21.31 -57.40
C SER A 12 18.53 20.38 -56.27
N ILE A 13 18.17 19.11 -56.41
CA ILE A 13 19.00 17.90 -56.28
C ILE A 13 20.00 17.86 -55.10
N SER A 14 19.83 16.86 -54.23
CA SER A 14 20.92 15.89 -54.02
C SER A 14 20.43 14.52 -53.53
N PRO A 15 21.05 13.43 -54.01
CA PRO A 15 20.73 12.05 -53.70
C PRO A 15 21.57 11.54 -52.52
N ASN A 16 20.99 10.73 -51.63
CA ASN A 16 21.79 9.75 -50.89
C ASN A 16 20.90 8.56 -50.46
N GLU A 17 21.37 7.38 -50.82
CA GLU A 17 20.83 6.06 -50.50
C GLU A 17 20.59 5.84 -48.99
N PRO A 18 19.57 5.09 -48.60
CA PRO A 18 19.44 4.61 -47.23
C PRO A 18 20.31 3.35 -47.05
N MET A 19 21.63 3.51 -46.92
CA MET A 19 22.50 2.39 -46.58
C MET A 19 22.94 2.44 -45.11
N ALA A 20 22.64 1.34 -44.42
CA ALA A 20 23.23 0.91 -43.16
C ALA A 20 22.95 1.74 -41.89
N ALA A 21 21.77 1.50 -41.30
CA ALA A 21 21.60 1.61 -39.83
C ALA A 21 20.80 0.43 -39.25
N SER A 22 20.98 -0.77 -39.81
CA SER A 22 20.48 -2.01 -39.21
C SER A 22 21.51 -2.52 -38.21
N GLY A 23 21.49 -1.99 -36.99
CA GLY A 23 22.40 -2.43 -35.91
C GLY A 23 22.15 -1.79 -34.55
N VAL A 24 21.58 -0.58 -34.51
CA VAL A 24 21.38 0.16 -33.25
C VAL A 24 20.01 -0.13 -32.60
N SER A 25 19.05 -0.66 -33.38
CA SER A 25 17.67 -0.90 -32.91
C SER A 25 17.52 -2.17 -32.06
N ALA A 26 18.32 -3.21 -32.31
CA ALA A 26 18.23 -4.46 -31.56
C ALA A 26 18.77 -4.35 -30.12
N LEU A 27 19.77 -3.49 -29.87
CA LEU A 27 20.34 -3.26 -28.54
C LEU A 27 19.46 -2.33 -27.68
N ARG A 28 18.78 -1.33 -28.28
CA ARG A 28 17.84 -0.45 -27.56
C ARG A 28 16.48 -1.08 -27.26
N VAL A 29 16.02 -2.04 -28.07
CA VAL A 29 14.77 -2.78 -27.83
C VAL A 29 14.94 -3.89 -26.78
N ARG A 30 16.14 -4.49 -26.65
CA ARG A 30 16.41 -5.48 -25.59
C ARG A 30 16.45 -4.87 -24.19
N LYS A 31 16.87 -3.60 -24.05
CA LYS A 31 17.00 -2.95 -22.74
C LYS A 31 15.67 -2.47 -22.13
N THR A 32 14.61 -2.30 -22.93
CA THR A 32 13.32 -1.75 -22.47
C THR A 32 12.28 -2.79 -22.03
N LYS A 33 12.33 -4.01 -22.58
CA LYS A 33 11.36 -5.08 -22.23
C LYS A 33 11.67 -5.72 -20.87
N GLU A 34 12.96 -5.84 -20.54
CA GLU A 34 13.44 -6.37 -19.27
C GLU A 34 13.28 -5.33 -18.14
N GLN A 35 13.58 -4.05 -18.41
CA GLN A 35 13.31 -2.95 -17.48
C GLN A 35 11.81 -2.82 -17.14
N LYS A 36 10.91 -2.90 -18.13
CA LYS A 36 9.46 -2.86 -17.88
C LYS A 36 8.94 -4.05 -17.07
N ARG A 37 9.58 -5.23 -17.17
CA ARG A 37 9.20 -6.40 -16.38
C ARG A 37 9.73 -6.27 -14.95
N ALA A 38 10.97 -5.85 -14.76
CA ALA A 38 11.55 -5.59 -13.44
C ALA A 38 10.80 -4.47 -12.69
N GLU A 39 10.45 -3.38 -13.37
CA GLU A 39 9.68 -2.28 -12.78
C GLU A 39 8.23 -2.71 -12.47
N ALA A 40 7.61 -3.54 -13.32
CA ALA A 40 6.29 -4.09 -13.03
C ALA A 40 6.31 -5.10 -11.87
N GLU A 41 7.37 -5.91 -11.75
CA GLU A 41 7.57 -6.85 -10.65
C GLU A 41 7.83 -6.13 -9.32
N GLU A 42 8.68 -5.09 -9.31
CA GLU A 42 8.92 -4.22 -8.15
C GLU A 42 7.62 -3.53 -7.70
N ARG A 43 6.86 -2.97 -8.66
CA ARG A 43 5.57 -2.34 -8.36
C ARG A 43 4.56 -3.34 -7.80
N ASN A 44 4.49 -4.55 -8.39
CA ASN A 44 3.58 -5.59 -7.92
C ASN A 44 3.99 -6.13 -6.53
N ARG A 45 5.29 -6.20 -6.25
CA ARG A 45 5.84 -6.58 -4.94
C ARG A 45 5.44 -5.56 -3.88
N LEU A 46 5.67 -4.27 -4.12
CA LEU A 46 5.27 -3.18 -3.21
C LEU A 46 3.76 -3.09 -3.02
N HIS A 47 2.97 -3.28 -4.08
CA HIS A 47 1.51 -3.34 -3.98
C HIS A 47 1.04 -4.53 -3.14
N ARG A 48 1.66 -5.71 -3.30
CA ARG A 48 1.35 -6.89 -2.50
C ARG A 48 1.72 -6.71 -1.03
N GLU A 49 2.88 -6.13 -0.74
CA GLU A 49 3.29 -5.83 0.63
C GLU A 49 2.32 -4.85 1.29
N THR A 50 2.01 -3.74 0.62
CA THR A 50 1.04 -2.75 1.10
C THR A 50 -0.34 -3.34 1.34
N ASN A 51 -0.85 -4.16 0.41
CA ASN A 51 -2.16 -4.79 0.57
C ASN A 51 -2.18 -5.79 1.73
N GLN A 52 -1.14 -6.60 1.91
CA GLN A 52 -1.02 -7.51 3.06
C GLN A 52 -1.07 -6.76 4.38
N PHE A 53 -0.38 -5.62 4.48
CA PHE A 53 -0.43 -4.79 5.69
C PHE A 53 -1.83 -4.19 5.92
N ARG A 54 -2.53 -3.76 4.86
CA ARG A 54 -3.92 -3.26 4.96
C ARG A 54 -4.91 -4.34 5.41
N GLU A 55 -4.79 -5.56 4.87
CA GLU A 55 -5.58 -6.70 5.33
C GLU A 55 -5.30 -7.00 6.80
N ARG A 56 -4.02 -6.96 7.21
CA ARG A 56 -3.64 -7.17 8.61
C ARG A 56 -4.21 -6.08 9.53
N LEU A 57 -4.21 -4.81 9.12
CA LEU A 57 -4.86 -3.73 9.87
C LEU A 57 -6.36 -3.98 10.03
N SER A 58 -7.07 -4.34 8.97
CA SER A 58 -8.51 -4.64 9.05
C SER A 58 -8.83 -5.82 9.98
N GLN A 59 -7.97 -6.84 9.97
CA GLN A 59 -8.04 -7.95 10.91
C GLN A 59 -7.85 -7.46 12.36
N LEU A 60 -6.83 -6.64 12.61
CA LEU A 60 -6.54 -6.08 13.95
C LEU A 60 -7.69 -5.19 14.43
N GLU A 61 -8.28 -4.35 13.58
CA GLU A 61 -9.45 -3.54 13.92
C GLU A 61 -10.65 -4.40 14.33
N SER A 62 -10.88 -5.51 13.63
CA SER A 62 -11.93 -6.47 13.99
C SER A 62 -11.64 -7.16 15.33
N GLU A 63 -10.37 -7.52 15.58
CA GLU A 63 -9.93 -8.08 16.86
C GLU A 63 -10.09 -7.07 18.01
N VAL A 64 -9.73 -5.80 17.80
CA VAL A 64 -9.92 -4.71 18.77
C VAL A 64 -11.40 -4.53 19.10
N ASN A 65 -12.27 -4.40 18.09
CA ASN A 65 -13.71 -4.25 18.29
C ASN A 65 -14.32 -5.46 19.04
N GLY A 66 -13.86 -6.68 18.74
CA GLY A 66 -14.26 -7.88 19.49
C GLY A 66 -13.80 -7.84 20.96
N ALA A 67 -12.58 -7.38 21.21
CA ALA A 67 -12.04 -7.22 22.55
C ALA A 67 -12.76 -6.10 23.33
N GLU A 68 -13.08 -4.97 22.69
CA GLU A 68 -13.86 -3.87 23.29
C GLU A 68 -15.26 -4.32 23.72
N LYS A 69 -15.96 -5.08 22.87
CA LYS A 69 -17.25 -5.69 23.24
C LYS A 69 -17.12 -6.63 24.44
N THR A 70 -16.09 -7.46 24.45
CA THR A 70 -15.82 -8.36 25.58
C THR A 70 -15.55 -7.56 26.85
N LEU A 71 -14.76 -6.49 26.75
CA LEU A 71 -14.47 -5.58 27.86
C LEU A 71 -15.75 -4.92 28.39
N GLN A 72 -16.64 -4.50 27.51
CA GLN A 72 -17.93 -3.93 27.88
C GLN A 72 -18.82 -4.94 28.61
N THR A 73 -18.94 -6.17 28.09
CA THR A 73 -19.67 -7.26 28.76
C THR A 73 -19.09 -7.58 30.15
N LEU A 74 -17.75 -7.62 30.28
CA LEU A 74 -17.10 -7.82 31.58
C LEU A 74 -17.34 -6.64 32.52
N THR A 75 -17.36 -5.42 32.00
CA THR A 75 -17.68 -4.22 32.78
C THR A 75 -19.12 -4.24 33.28
N GLU A 76 -20.08 -4.66 32.44
CA GLU A 76 -21.48 -4.85 32.83
C GLU A 76 -21.62 -5.97 33.88
N ALA A 77 -20.87 -7.07 33.74
CA ALA A 77 -20.82 -8.12 34.75
C ALA A 77 -20.29 -7.59 36.10
N LEU A 78 -19.25 -6.74 36.08
CA LEU A 78 -18.74 -6.04 37.26
C LEU A 78 -19.74 -5.05 37.85
N ALA A 79 -20.73 -4.56 37.08
CA ALA A 79 -21.81 -3.74 37.58
C ALA A 79 -22.94 -4.55 38.24
N ASN A 80 -22.94 -5.88 38.12
CA ASN A 80 -23.97 -6.73 38.70
C ASN A 80 -23.75 -6.94 40.22
N PRO A 81 -24.70 -6.53 41.09
CA PRO A 81 -24.60 -6.68 42.54
C PRO A 81 -24.49 -8.14 43.02
N GLU A 82 -24.98 -9.12 42.26
CA GLU A 82 -24.82 -10.54 42.61
C GLU A 82 -23.37 -11.02 42.47
N LEU A 83 -22.60 -10.43 41.55
CA LEU A 83 -21.20 -10.79 41.34
C LEU A 83 -20.33 -10.38 42.54
N TYR A 84 -20.71 -9.33 43.28
CA TYR A 84 -20.00 -8.88 44.48
C TYR A 84 -20.15 -9.85 45.66
N GLN A 85 -21.10 -10.79 45.62
CA GLN A 85 -21.26 -11.83 46.64
C GLN A 85 -20.19 -12.92 46.49
N ASP A 86 -19.66 -13.11 45.28
CA ASP A 86 -18.60 -14.08 44.99
C ASP A 86 -17.29 -13.35 44.66
N LYS A 87 -16.47 -13.16 45.69
CA LYS A 87 -15.16 -12.50 45.57
C LYS A 87 -14.26 -13.19 44.55
N ALA A 88 -14.29 -14.53 44.44
CA ALA A 88 -13.43 -15.25 43.51
C ALA A 88 -13.81 -14.93 42.05
N ARG A 89 -15.11 -14.97 41.74
CA ARG A 89 -15.63 -14.57 40.42
C ARG A 89 -15.38 -13.10 40.11
N PHE A 90 -15.46 -12.21 41.10
CA PHE A 90 -15.12 -10.81 40.92
C PHE A 90 -13.65 -10.62 40.50
N PHE A 91 -12.70 -11.26 41.19
CA PHE A 91 -11.28 -11.17 40.84
C PHE A 91 -10.99 -11.80 39.47
N GLU A 92 -11.62 -12.93 39.13
CA GLU A 92 -11.51 -13.56 37.80
C GLU A 92 -12.03 -12.63 36.68
N THR A 93 -13.15 -11.96 36.93
CA THR A 93 -13.75 -11.00 35.97
C THR A 93 -12.86 -9.76 35.82
N MET A 94 -12.32 -9.24 36.92
CA MET A 94 -11.36 -8.12 36.92
C MET A 94 -10.06 -8.47 36.19
N GLU A 95 -9.52 -9.68 36.39
CA GLU A 95 -8.33 -10.15 35.69
C GLU A 95 -8.61 -10.30 34.19
N SER A 96 -9.74 -10.89 33.83
CA SER A 96 -10.19 -11.01 32.44
C SER A 96 -10.38 -9.64 31.78
N HIS A 97 -10.92 -8.67 32.52
CA HIS A 97 -11.08 -7.30 32.07
C HIS A 97 -9.71 -6.63 31.84
N ALA A 98 -8.79 -6.72 32.80
CA ALA A 98 -7.43 -6.19 32.67
C ALA A 98 -6.67 -6.84 31.51
N ARG A 99 -6.81 -8.16 31.32
CA ARG A 99 -6.21 -8.90 30.21
C ARG A 99 -6.75 -8.46 28.86
N THR A 100 -8.06 -8.24 28.77
CA THR A 100 -8.72 -7.77 27.55
C THR A 100 -8.28 -6.34 27.23
N LYS A 101 -8.22 -5.46 28.23
CA LYS A 101 -7.71 -4.10 28.07
C LYS A 101 -6.27 -4.09 27.57
N LYS A 102 -5.39 -4.89 28.19
CA LYS A 102 -4.00 -5.03 27.75
C LYS A 102 -3.90 -5.53 26.32
N LYS A 103 -4.75 -6.50 25.95
CA LYS A 103 -4.79 -7.00 24.57
C LYS A 103 -5.21 -5.92 23.58
N ILE A 104 -6.17 -5.05 23.92
CA ILE A 104 -6.53 -3.89 23.09
C ILE A 104 -5.32 -2.97 22.92
N GLU A 105 -4.63 -2.63 24.01
CA GLU A 105 -3.42 -1.79 23.96
C GLU A 105 -2.31 -2.39 23.09
N GLU A 106 -2.06 -3.70 23.21
CA GLU A 106 -1.09 -4.43 22.36
C GLU A 106 -1.51 -4.44 20.89
N LEU A 107 -2.78 -4.66 20.58
CA LEU A 107 -3.31 -4.64 19.22
C LEU A 107 -3.26 -3.24 18.60
N THR A 108 -3.56 -2.19 19.38
CA THR A 108 -3.45 -0.79 18.94
C THR A 108 -1.99 -0.41 18.67
N ALA A 109 -1.05 -0.80 19.53
CA ALA A 109 0.37 -0.56 19.31
C ALA A 109 0.89 -1.27 18.03
N GLU A 110 0.45 -2.50 17.79
CA GLU A 110 0.76 -3.21 16.55
C GLU A 110 0.12 -2.54 15.32
N TRP A 111 -1.10 -2.02 15.46
CA TRP A 111 -1.78 -1.24 14.42
C TRP A 111 -0.99 0.04 14.08
N GLU A 112 -0.51 0.78 15.08
CA GLU A 112 0.34 1.97 14.88
C GLU A 112 1.66 1.63 14.19
N ARG A 113 2.28 0.52 14.58
CA ARG A 113 3.51 0.03 13.94
C ARG A 113 3.28 -0.34 12.47
N LEU A 114 2.20 -1.07 12.19
CA LEU A 114 1.85 -1.51 10.83
C LEU A 114 1.47 -0.32 9.95
N SER A 115 0.69 0.64 10.47
CA SER A 115 0.33 1.85 9.74
C SER A 115 1.55 2.71 9.41
N GLY A 116 2.50 2.87 10.35
CA GLY A 116 3.79 3.52 10.07
C GLY A 116 4.62 2.79 9.02
N THR A 117 4.61 1.45 9.04
CA THR A 117 5.29 0.64 8.02
C THR A 117 4.66 0.82 6.63
N ILE A 118 3.32 0.95 6.56
CA ILE A 118 2.60 1.26 5.31
C ILE A 118 2.98 2.65 4.80
N GLU A 119 3.04 3.67 5.66
CA GLU A 119 3.42 5.02 5.25
C GLU A 119 4.86 5.06 4.69
N GLU A 120 5.79 4.38 5.35
CA GLU A 120 7.17 4.27 4.87
C GLU A 120 7.26 3.50 3.55
N ALA A 121 6.56 2.36 3.42
CA ALA A 121 6.47 1.62 2.16
C ALA A 121 5.82 2.43 1.03
N ALA A 122 4.84 3.29 1.37
CA ALA A 122 4.18 4.18 0.42
C ALA A 122 5.03 5.40 0.03
N LYS A 123 5.91 5.89 0.91
CA LYS A 123 6.89 6.95 0.65
C LYS A 123 8.10 6.46 -0.12
N ALA A 124 8.51 5.21 0.07
CA ALA A 124 9.60 4.57 -0.65
C ALA A 124 9.31 4.37 -2.16
N LYS A 125 8.20 4.91 -2.68
CA LYS A 125 7.93 5.05 -4.11
C LYS A 125 9.21 5.55 -4.82
N PRO A 126 9.83 4.75 -5.69
CA PRO A 126 10.87 5.29 -6.55
C PRO A 126 10.24 6.37 -7.42
N CYS A 127 10.80 7.58 -7.32
CA CYS A 127 10.49 8.73 -8.16
C CYS A 127 10.50 8.29 -9.63
N GLN A 128 9.38 8.51 -10.34
CA GLN A 128 9.37 8.55 -11.80
C GLN A 128 10.19 9.72 -12.31
#